data_AF-A0A1H6QLD7-F1
#
_entry.id   AF-A0A1H6QLD7-F1
#
_cell.length_a   1.000
_cell.length_b   1.000
_cell.length_c   1.000
_cell.angle_alpha   90.00
_cell.angle_beta   90.00
_cell.angle_gamma   90.00
#
_symmetry.space_group_name_H-M   'P 1'
#
loop_
_entity.id
_entity.type
_entity.pdbx_description
1 polymer ?
#
loop_
_entity_poly.entity_id
_entity_poly.type
_entity_poly.pdbx_seq_one_letter_code
_entity_poly.pdbx_strand_id
1 'polypeptide(L)'
;MARDVDPAQVAVLEIPEGLSGQPPPAARRFQYETLHRALYLQLLPHVLNHHRLLVDLHSGADPQLGADLICADPALCACLRTAVAGAEQLAGVEVRVVPLGDEGADLHARTIIPPQVWRNPAFLYLGLEIYLPEPAKAWQAARELARELIGIAARCVGAGGR
;
A
#
# COMPACT_ATOMS: atom_id res chain seq x y z
N MET A 1 3.85 -10.87 -9.95
CA MET A 1 2.76 -9.93 -10.29
C MET A 1 3.22 -8.70 -11.08
N ALA A 2 4.52 -8.40 -11.14
CA ALA A 2 5.07 -7.18 -11.74
C ALA A 2 5.12 -7.12 -13.29
N ARG A 3 4.92 -8.22 -14.01
CA ARG A 3 5.16 -8.29 -15.48
C ARG A 3 4.16 -7.52 -16.34
N ASP A 4 3.05 -7.07 -15.76
CA ASP A 4 1.92 -6.46 -16.50
C ASP A 4 1.70 -4.99 -16.15
N VAL A 5 2.66 -4.33 -15.48
CA VAL A 5 2.60 -2.90 -15.16
C VAL A 5 3.55 -2.15 -16.09
N ASP A 6 3.10 -1.01 -16.64
CA ASP A 6 3.92 -0.21 -17.56
C ASP A 6 5.20 0.30 -16.84
N PRO A 7 6.40 -0.16 -17.24
CA PRO A 7 7.64 0.22 -16.58
C PRO A 7 7.99 1.71 -16.78
N ALA A 8 7.37 2.40 -17.73
CA ALA A 8 7.50 3.85 -17.89
C ALA A 8 6.73 4.63 -16.82
N GLN A 9 5.77 3.99 -16.15
CA GLN A 9 4.89 4.62 -15.15
C GLN A 9 5.15 4.10 -13.73
N VAL A 10 5.62 2.85 -13.59
CA VAL A 10 5.84 2.20 -12.29
C VAL A 10 7.19 1.50 -12.28
N ALA A 11 8.06 1.89 -11.35
CA ALA A 11 9.25 1.12 -11.01
C ALA A 11 8.88 0.07 -9.95
N VAL A 12 9.28 -1.18 -10.18
CA VAL A 12 9.04 -2.27 -9.23
C VAL A 12 10.34 -2.59 -8.49
N LEU A 13 10.29 -2.51 -7.16
CA LEU A 13 11.36 -2.96 -6.27
C LEU A 13 10.90 -4.24 -5.59
N GLU A 14 11.48 -5.38 -5.98
CA GLU A 14 11.25 -6.65 -5.30
C GLU A 14 12.27 -6.80 -4.16
N ILE A 15 11.79 -7.00 -2.93
CA ILE A 15 12.64 -7.38 -1.79
C ILE A 15 12.74 -8.92 -1.80
N PRO A 16 13.93 -9.51 -2.04
CA PRO A 16 14.08 -10.94 -2.32
C PRO A 16 13.64 -11.86 -1.17
N GLU A 17 13.89 -11.42 0.08
CA GLU A 17 13.43 -12.08 1.30
C GLU A 17 12.57 -11.09 2.09
N GLY A 18 11.25 -11.26 2.00
CA GLY A 18 10.30 -10.52 2.83
C GLY A 18 10.36 -10.96 4.29
N LEU A 19 9.85 -10.10 5.19
CA LEU A 19 9.61 -10.49 6.58
C LEU A 19 8.21 -11.11 6.69
N SER A 20 8.08 -12.15 7.53
CA SER A 20 6.77 -12.73 7.83
C SER A 20 5.86 -11.67 8.46
N GLY A 21 4.64 -11.49 7.94
CA GLY A 21 3.64 -10.60 8.54
C GLY A 21 3.09 -11.09 9.90
N GLN A 22 3.48 -12.30 10.34
CA GLN A 22 3.09 -12.81 11.66
C GLN A 22 3.93 -12.14 12.76
N PRO A 23 3.30 -11.58 13.81
CA PRO A 23 4.03 -11.01 14.90
C PRO A 23 4.93 -12.08 15.54
N PRO A 24 6.24 -11.83 15.66
CA PRO A 24 7.14 -12.79 16.28
C PRO A 24 6.82 -12.94 17.78
N PRO A 25 7.25 -14.05 18.41
CA PRO A 25 7.25 -14.16 19.87
C PRO A 25 7.94 -12.96 20.52
N ALA A 26 7.52 -12.56 21.73
CA ALA A 26 8.01 -11.37 22.42
C ALA A 26 9.55 -11.26 22.46
N ALA A 27 10.25 -12.38 22.68
CA ALA A 27 11.72 -12.45 22.71
C ALA A 27 12.40 -12.04 21.39
N ARG A 28 11.70 -12.12 20.25
CA ARG A 28 12.21 -11.77 18.91
C ARG A 28 11.63 -10.46 18.37
N ARG A 29 10.79 -9.78 19.14
CA ARG A 29 10.10 -8.55 18.70
C ARG A 29 11.06 -7.41 18.36
N PHE A 30 12.04 -7.16 19.22
CA PHE A 30 13.06 -6.13 18.96
C PHE A 30 13.89 -6.41 17.69
N GLN A 31 14.31 -7.67 17.50
CA GLN A 31 15.06 -8.08 16.31
C GLN A 31 14.23 -7.92 15.04
N TYR A 32 12.97 -8.34 15.09
CA TYR A 32 12.02 -8.21 13.98
C TYR A 32 11.74 -6.74 13.63
N GLU A 33 11.44 -5.89 14.62
CA GLU A 33 11.21 -4.45 14.41
C GLU A 33 12.46 -3.77 13.83
N THR A 34 13.65 -4.16 14.29
CA THR A 34 14.93 -3.65 13.76
C THR A 34 15.16 -4.06 12.31
N LEU A 35 14.95 -5.33 11.97
CA LEU A 35 15.06 -5.82 10.60
C LEU A 35 14.03 -5.17 9.68
N HIS A 36 12.79 -5.05 10.13
CA HIS A 36 11.72 -4.42 9.36
C HIS A 36 12.04 -2.95 9.10
N ARG A 37 12.46 -2.21 10.12
CA ARG A 37 12.93 -0.84 9.95
C ARG A 37 14.10 -0.73 8.97
N ALA A 38 15.08 -1.62 9.06
CA ALA A 38 16.23 -1.59 8.16
C ALA A 38 15.83 -1.78 6.69
N LEU A 39 14.92 -2.72 6.40
CA LEU A 39 14.42 -2.96 5.04
C LEU A 39 13.74 -1.72 4.45
N TYR A 40 12.84 -1.08 5.19
CA TYR A 40 12.15 0.12 4.70
C TYR A 40 13.10 1.30 4.49
N LEU A 41 14.12 1.44 5.33
CA LEU A 41 15.13 2.49 5.15
C LEU A 41 16.03 2.26 3.95
N GLN A 42 16.27 1.00 3.55
CA GLN A 42 17.01 0.67 2.33
C GLN A 42 16.25 1.06 1.05
N LEU A 43 14.92 1.25 1.11
CA LEU A 43 14.13 1.70 -0.04
C LEU A 43 14.33 3.19 -0.34
N LEU A 44 14.65 4.00 0.67
CA LEU A 44 14.70 5.46 0.54
C LEU A 44 15.60 5.94 -0.62
N PRO A 45 16.85 5.45 -0.80
CA PRO A 45 17.70 5.88 -1.91
C PRO A 45 17.11 5.61 -3.30
N HIS A 46 16.22 4.62 -3.43
CA HIS A 46 15.60 4.27 -4.71
C HIS A 46 14.35 5.12 -5.01
N VAL A 47 13.70 5.65 -3.98
CA VAL A 47 12.43 6.38 -4.11
C VAL A 47 12.66 7.90 -4.14
N LEU A 48 13.57 8.39 -3.29
CA LEU A 48 13.80 9.82 -3.10
C LEU A 48 14.14 10.53 -4.41
N ASN A 49 13.40 11.60 -4.71
CA ASN A 49 13.55 12.45 -5.90
C ASN A 49 13.31 11.75 -7.25
N HIS A 50 12.95 10.47 -7.26
CA HIS A 50 12.67 9.69 -8.47
C HIS A 50 11.18 9.40 -8.64
N HIS A 51 10.46 9.27 -7.53
CA HIS A 51 9.05 8.88 -7.54
C HIS A 51 8.22 9.80 -6.65
N ARG A 52 6.98 10.09 -7.09
CA ARG A 52 6.03 10.91 -6.32
C ARG A 52 5.14 10.08 -5.39
N LEU A 53 5.07 8.76 -5.62
CA LEU A 53 4.24 7.82 -4.87
C LEU A 53 5.04 6.54 -4.64
N LEU A 54 5.08 6.09 -3.39
CA LEU A 54 5.52 4.77 -2.98
C LEU A 54 4.29 3.92 -2.64
N VAL A 55 4.08 2.85 -3.39
CA VAL A 55 3.03 1.86 -3.10
C VAL A 55 3.67 0.66 -2.43
N ASP A 56 3.26 0.39 -1.19
CA ASP A 56 3.65 -0.77 -0.42
C ASP A 56 2.52 -1.81 -0.49
N LEU A 57 2.70 -2.82 -1.36
CA LEU A 57 1.67 -3.80 -1.71
C LEU A 57 1.81 -5.06 -0.86
N HIS A 58 0.76 -5.37 -0.13
CA HIS A 58 0.60 -6.57 0.70
C HIS A 58 -0.59 -7.41 0.24
N SER A 59 -0.61 -8.66 0.68
CA SER A 59 -1.73 -9.55 0.44
C SER A 59 -2.09 -10.37 1.68
N GLY A 60 -3.37 -10.41 1.99
CA GLY A 60 -3.95 -11.13 3.11
C GLY A 60 -4.90 -12.22 2.63
N ALA A 61 -5.20 -13.19 3.48
CA ALA A 61 -6.20 -14.20 3.19
C ALA A 61 -7.55 -13.76 3.77
N ASP A 62 -8.55 -13.54 2.91
CA ASP A 62 -9.95 -13.30 3.31
C ASP A 62 -10.89 -14.06 2.35
N PRO A 63 -11.99 -14.65 2.84
CA PRO A 63 -13.02 -15.24 1.98
C PRO A 63 -13.71 -14.24 1.03
N GLN A 64 -13.68 -12.94 1.30
CA GLN A 64 -14.28 -11.89 0.46
C GLN A 64 -13.22 -11.10 -0.30
N LEU A 65 -13.52 -10.76 -1.57
CA LEU A 65 -12.65 -9.89 -2.37
C LEU A 65 -12.77 -8.46 -1.87
N GLY A 66 -11.65 -7.85 -1.50
CA GLY A 66 -11.60 -6.47 -1.06
C GLY A 66 -10.18 -5.94 -0.94
N ALA A 67 -10.08 -4.68 -0.54
CA ALA A 67 -8.79 -4.03 -0.32
C ALA A 67 -8.85 -2.90 0.71
N ASP A 68 -7.75 -2.73 1.44
CA ASP A 68 -7.53 -1.55 2.28
C ASP A 68 -6.44 -0.65 1.66
N LEU A 69 -6.79 0.63 1.51
CA LEU A 69 -5.91 1.72 1.08
C LEU A 69 -5.51 2.54 2.29
N ILE A 70 -4.25 2.42 2.72
CA ILE A 70 -3.72 3.02 3.95
C ILE A 70 -2.83 4.21 3.59
N CYS A 71 -3.30 5.43 3.87
CA CYS A 71 -2.61 6.68 3.51
C CYS A 71 -2.62 7.68 4.67
N ALA A 72 -1.53 8.44 4.82
CA ALA A 72 -1.46 9.52 5.82
C ALA A 72 -1.83 10.89 5.24
N ASP A 73 -1.67 11.09 3.93
CA ASP A 73 -1.94 12.38 3.30
C ASP A 73 -3.45 12.63 3.10
N PRO A 74 -4.04 13.68 3.70
CA PRO A 74 -5.48 13.91 3.62
C PRO A 74 -6.00 14.15 2.20
N ALA A 75 -5.21 14.80 1.34
CA ALA A 75 -5.62 15.12 -0.02
C ALA A 75 -5.65 13.85 -0.89
N LEU A 76 -4.65 12.99 -0.74
CA LEU A 76 -4.62 11.66 -1.34
C LEU A 76 -5.80 10.82 -0.84
N CYS A 77 -6.03 10.76 0.48
CA CYS A 77 -7.14 9.97 1.02
C CYS A 77 -8.51 10.48 0.54
N ALA A 78 -8.70 11.80 0.41
CA ALA A 78 -9.92 12.37 -0.17
C ALA A 78 -10.09 11.98 -1.64
N CYS A 79 -9.03 12.13 -2.45
CA CYS A 79 -9.07 11.76 -3.86
C CYS A 79 -9.37 10.26 -4.05
N LEU A 80 -8.71 9.40 -3.29
CA LEU A 80 -8.93 7.95 -3.33
C LEU A 80 -10.38 7.59 -3.04
N ARG A 81 -10.99 8.20 -2.00
CA ARG A 81 -12.41 7.95 -1.67
C ARG A 81 -13.32 8.33 -2.83
N THR A 82 -13.12 9.49 -3.43
CA THR A 82 -13.93 9.93 -4.57
C THR A 82 -13.73 9.03 -5.79
N ALA A 83 -12.48 8.71 -6.12
CA ALA A 83 -12.15 7.92 -7.30
C ALA A 83 -12.65 6.47 -7.18
N VAL A 84 -12.52 5.85 -6.00
CA VAL A 84 -13.03 4.50 -5.72
C VAL A 84 -14.56 4.47 -5.78
N ALA A 85 -15.24 5.46 -5.17
CA ALA A 85 -16.70 5.52 -5.19
C ALA A 85 -17.27 5.73 -6.61
N GLY A 86 -16.53 6.39 -7.49
CA GLY A 86 -16.92 6.63 -8.89
C GLY A 86 -16.45 5.57 -9.89
N ALA A 87 -15.73 4.54 -9.45
CA ALA A 87 -15.18 3.52 -10.33
C ALA A 87 -16.18 2.37 -10.54
N GLU A 88 -16.88 2.36 -11.68
CA GLU A 88 -17.83 1.31 -12.04
C GLU A 88 -17.19 -0.10 -12.04
N GLN A 89 -15.91 -0.18 -12.41
CA GLN A 89 -15.12 -1.40 -12.41
C GLN A 89 -14.87 -2.00 -11.01
N LEU A 90 -15.13 -1.25 -9.95
CA LEU A 90 -15.04 -1.71 -8.56
C LEU A 90 -16.42 -2.06 -7.95
N ALA A 91 -17.49 -2.04 -8.76
CA ALA A 91 -18.83 -2.35 -8.29
C ALA A 91 -18.89 -3.75 -7.65
N GLY A 92 -19.33 -3.80 -6.38
CA GLY A 92 -19.42 -5.04 -5.61
C GLY A 92 -18.12 -5.49 -4.92
N VAL A 93 -17.04 -4.71 -5.02
CA VAL A 93 -15.79 -4.94 -4.27
C VAL A 93 -15.73 -4.01 -3.05
N GLU A 94 -15.42 -4.54 -1.87
CA GLU A 94 -15.23 -3.71 -0.68
C GLU A 94 -13.84 -3.09 -0.68
N VAL A 95 -13.76 -1.79 -0.93
CA VAL A 95 -12.51 -1.03 -0.89
C VAL A 95 -12.62 0.05 0.17
N ARG A 96 -11.74 0.01 1.19
CA ARG A 96 -11.74 0.99 2.29
C ARG A 96 -10.52 1.89 2.21
N VAL A 97 -10.72 3.18 2.46
CA VAL A 97 -9.63 4.17 2.61
C VAL A 97 -9.42 4.48 4.08
N VAL A 98 -8.36 3.92 4.64
CA VAL A 98 -8.01 3.97 6.07
C VAL A 98 -6.91 5.02 6.29
N PRO A 99 -7.19 6.09 7.07
CA PRO A 99 -6.16 7.04 7.44
C PRO A 99 -5.04 6.39 8.27
N LEU A 100 -3.80 6.74 7.96
CA LEU A 100 -2.61 6.38 8.72
C LEU A 100 -2.20 7.57 9.60
N GLY A 101 -2.00 7.34 10.90
CA GLY A 101 -1.73 8.40 11.86
C GLY A 101 -1.05 7.91 13.14
N ASP A 102 -0.67 8.85 13.99
CA ASP A 102 0.01 8.62 15.28
C ASP A 102 -1.00 8.29 16.41
N GLU A 103 -0.49 7.88 17.60
CA GLU A 103 -1.34 7.56 18.76
C GLU A 103 -2.17 8.77 19.22
N GLY A 104 -3.49 8.73 19.00
CA GLY A 104 -4.42 9.74 19.50
C GLY A 104 -5.71 9.96 18.72
N ALA A 105 -5.91 9.28 17.57
CA ALA A 105 -7.10 9.48 16.74
C ALA A 105 -7.90 8.18 16.51
N ASP A 106 -9.23 8.30 16.57
CA ASP A 106 -10.18 7.24 16.95
C ASP A 106 -10.16 5.93 16.11
N LEU A 107 -9.75 5.96 14.83
CA LEU A 107 -9.58 4.77 13.97
C LEU A 107 -8.44 4.99 12.95
N HIS A 108 -7.23 4.54 13.29
CA HIS A 108 -6.06 4.60 12.39
C HIS A 108 -5.39 3.23 12.31
N ALA A 109 -4.94 2.85 11.12
CA ALA A 109 -4.03 1.73 10.96
C ALA A 109 -2.71 2.06 11.68
N ARG A 110 -2.17 1.12 12.46
CA ARG A 110 -0.83 1.24 13.06
C ARG A 110 0.17 0.52 12.17
N THR A 111 1.32 1.15 11.94
CA THR A 111 2.37 0.54 11.13
C THR A 111 3.70 0.46 11.87
N ILE A 112 4.44 -0.62 11.61
CA ILE A 112 5.85 -0.77 11.99
C ILE A 112 6.80 -0.11 10.97
N ILE A 113 6.23 0.50 9.93
CA ILE A 113 6.96 1.27 8.92
C ILE A 113 7.48 2.56 9.57
N PRO A 114 8.76 2.90 9.38
CA PRO A 114 9.32 4.10 9.97
C PRO A 114 8.62 5.38 9.44
N PRO A 115 8.38 6.40 10.28
CA PRO A 115 7.81 7.69 9.85
C PRO A 115 8.57 8.35 8.71
N GLN A 116 9.88 8.11 8.61
CA GLN A 116 10.73 8.58 7.50
C GLN A 116 10.26 8.06 6.14
N VAL A 117 9.49 6.97 6.09
CA VAL A 117 8.94 6.41 4.86
C VAL A 117 7.49 6.84 4.68
N TRP A 118 6.61 6.58 5.65
CA TRP A 118 5.18 6.82 5.43
C TRP A 118 4.75 8.29 5.57
N ARG A 119 5.58 9.13 6.19
CA ARG A 119 5.38 10.58 6.36
C ARG A 119 6.54 11.36 5.76
N ASN A 120 6.96 10.98 4.55
CA ASN A 120 8.07 11.63 3.86
C ASN A 120 7.58 12.87 3.06
N PRO A 121 8.28 14.02 3.11
CA PRO A 121 7.89 15.18 2.31
C PRO A 121 8.23 15.07 0.81
N ALA A 122 9.12 14.16 0.41
CA ALA A 122 9.58 14.02 -0.97
C ALA A 122 8.66 13.13 -1.84
N PHE A 123 7.83 12.29 -1.22
CA PHE A 123 6.92 11.40 -1.91
C PHE A 123 5.72 11.05 -1.02
N LEU A 124 4.60 10.68 -1.63
CA LEU A 124 3.44 10.15 -0.93
C LEU A 124 3.60 8.65 -0.67
N TYR A 125 3.08 8.18 0.46
CA TYR A 125 3.04 6.76 0.80
C TYR A 125 1.61 6.22 0.74
N LEU A 126 1.46 5.04 0.15
CA LEU A 126 0.22 4.27 0.13
C LEU A 126 0.51 2.81 0.47
N GLY A 127 0.01 2.35 1.61
CA GLY A 127 -0.11 0.92 1.88
C GLY A 127 -1.33 0.37 1.15
N LEU A 128 -1.17 -0.72 0.43
CA LEU A 128 -2.23 -1.38 -0.32
C LEU A 128 -2.30 -2.84 0.14
N GLU A 129 -3.36 -3.20 0.86
CA GLU A 129 -3.63 -4.57 1.29
C GLU A 129 -4.69 -5.18 0.35
N ILE A 130 -4.35 -6.23 -0.39
CA ILE A 130 -5.28 -6.96 -1.25
C ILE A 130 -5.69 -8.27 -0.60
N TYR A 131 -6.98 -8.47 -0.38
CA TYR A 131 -7.47 -9.73 0.16
C TYR A 131 -7.65 -10.76 -0.95
N LEU A 132 -6.92 -11.87 -0.83
CA LEU A 132 -6.88 -12.94 -1.80
C LEU A 132 -8.03 -13.93 -1.54
N PRO A 133 -8.97 -14.08 -2.47
CA PRO A 133 -10.04 -15.05 -2.33
C PRO A 133 -9.49 -16.47 -2.49
N GLU A 134 -9.99 -17.39 -1.67
CA GLU A 134 -9.83 -18.83 -1.90
C GLU A 134 -10.95 -19.35 -2.80
N PRO A 135 -10.68 -20.28 -3.73
CA PRO A 135 -9.39 -20.91 -4.02
C PRO A 135 -8.45 -20.07 -4.88
N ALA A 136 -7.13 -20.33 -4.84
CA ALA A 136 -6.09 -19.60 -5.59
C ALA A 136 -6.34 -19.34 -7.09
N LYS A 137 -7.16 -20.15 -7.77
CA LYS A 137 -7.63 -19.90 -9.14
C LYS A 137 -8.40 -18.57 -9.29
N ALA A 138 -8.91 -18.00 -8.20
CA ALA A 138 -9.60 -16.71 -8.16
C ALA A 138 -8.65 -15.50 -8.01
N TRP A 139 -7.34 -15.72 -7.86
CA TRP A 139 -6.36 -14.63 -7.68
C TRP A 139 -6.20 -13.72 -8.92
N GLN A 140 -6.69 -14.15 -10.09
CA GLN A 140 -6.69 -13.29 -11.27
C GLN A 140 -7.50 -12.01 -11.03
N ALA A 141 -8.68 -12.12 -10.40
CA ALA A 141 -9.51 -10.97 -10.06
C ALA A 141 -8.81 -10.07 -9.02
N ALA A 142 -8.12 -10.65 -8.03
CA ALA A 142 -7.33 -9.88 -7.06
C ALA A 142 -6.15 -9.14 -7.71
N ARG A 143 -5.50 -9.74 -8.72
CA ARG A 143 -4.46 -9.06 -9.52
C ARG A 143 -5.02 -7.90 -10.32
N GLU A 144 -6.19 -8.07 -10.92
CA GLU A 144 -6.88 -7.03 -11.68
C GLU A 144 -7.29 -5.88 -10.76
N LEU A 145 -7.85 -6.19 -9.59
CA LEU A 145 -8.15 -5.22 -8.54
C LEU A 145 -6.90 -4.43 -8.13
N ALA A 146 -5.78 -5.11 -7.84
CA ALA A 146 -4.54 -4.45 -7.48
C ALA A 146 -4.06 -3.46 -8.56
N ARG A 147 -4.09 -3.87 -9.83
CA ARG A 147 -3.71 -2.99 -10.95
C ARG A 147 -4.61 -1.76 -11.05
N GLU A 148 -5.93 -1.94 -10.91
CA GLU A 148 -6.87 -0.83 -10.98
C GLU A 148 -6.65 0.17 -9.84
N LEU A 149 -6.47 -0.32 -8.61
CA LEU A 149 -6.23 0.52 -7.44
C LEU A 149 -4.90 1.29 -7.55
N ILE A 150 -3.84 0.66 -8.06
CA ILE A 150 -2.57 1.35 -8.35
C ILE A 150 -2.78 2.44 -9.41
N GLY A 151 -3.55 2.16 -10.47
CA GLY A 151 -3.89 3.14 -11.49
C GLY A 151 -4.68 4.34 -10.95
N ILE A 152 -5.66 4.09 -10.07
CA ILE A 152 -6.42 5.13 -9.37
C ILE A 152 -5.48 5.99 -8.52
N ALA A 153 -4.60 5.37 -7.73
CA ALA A 153 -3.66 6.08 -6.87
C ALA A 153 -2.70 6.96 -7.69
N ALA A 154 -2.15 6.44 -8.78
CA ALA A 154 -1.29 7.21 -9.68
C ALA A 154 -2.00 8.45 -10.26
N ARG A 155 -3.27 8.32 -10.67
CA ARG A 155 -4.09 9.45 -11.14
C ARG A 155 -4.33 10.48 -10.04
N CYS A 156 -4.59 10.05 -8.82
CA CYS A 156 -4.78 10.96 -7.67
C CYS A 156 -3.53 11.79 -7.38
N VAL A 157 -2.34 11.21 -7.48
CA VAL A 157 -1.07 11.94 -7.31
C VAL A 157 -0.78 12.87 -8.50
N GLY A 158 -1.17 12.46 -9.72
CA GLY A 158 -1.08 13.28 -10.93
C GLY A 158 -2.00 14.50 -10.93
N ALA A 159 -3.25 14.35 -10.46
CA ALA A 159 -4.26 15.41 -10.43
C ALA A 159 -4.03 16.46 -9.32
N GLY A 160 -3.29 16.10 -8.27
CA GLY A 160 -2.93 17.00 -7.17
C GLY A 160 -1.70 17.88 -7.43
N GLY A 161 -1.28 18.06 -8.68
CA GLY A 161 -0.08 18.82 -9.04
C GLY A 161 -0.13 20.27 -8.56
N ARG A 162 0.70 20.60 -7.57
CA ARG A 162 1.39 21.90 -7.49
C ARG A 162 2.65 21.83 -8.32
#